data_AF-A0A7X7LAJ3-F1
#
_entry.id   AF-A0A7X7LAJ3-F1
#
_cell.length_a   1.000
_cell.length_b   1.000
_cell.length_c   1.000
_cell.angle_alpha   90.00
_cell.angle_beta   90.00
_cell.angle_gamma   90.00
#
_symmetry.space_group_name_H-M   'P 1'
#
loop_
_entity.id
_entity.type
_entity.pdbx_description
1 polymer ?
#
loop_
_entity_poly.entity_id
_entity_poly.type
_entity_poly.pdbx_seq_one_letter_code
_entity_poly.pdbx_strand_id
1 'polypeptide(L)'
;METASPSMTSDPEAALDYRLLWPRVFSPREFAERFRTAHGHAASDMTRDRCMVFSPAPSPRLGYEPARVGSSQWLAGDMVERRDSRWPTIEFVTEGTGTLIVNGTRYALKPNDAFILHPGEHHLYRAGACPVFRKRYVVYWENRRDVEDLFRNLGLARVSHVHLVNDAVKQANRIFDELETLAERKPMGYRRRSSLIAYELALLVADAIESFDEQPVIHPALMRALCFSRDTLGQPVTVADMARAAAVTPQHLIRLFKDALSKRPHEWLEQYRLSQAASLLHGTDMRLEDIADHVGYKDPYYFSIAFKRVTGYSPTKYRAATIRAARQAASAQKEKAPRKTGGKTPAPPSLRAV
;
A
#
# COMPACT_ATOMS: atom_id res chain seq x y z
N MET A 1 24.39 -28.57 40.33
CA MET A 1 24.90 -28.87 38.97
C MET A 1 23.66 -29.17 38.14
N GLU A 2 23.12 -28.13 37.51
CA GLU A 2 23.39 -27.74 36.10
C GLU A 2 22.46 -28.52 35.17
N THR A 3 21.73 -27.98 34.21
CA THR A 3 21.33 -26.62 33.80
C THR A 3 20.27 -26.86 32.73
N ALA A 4 19.24 -26.03 32.69
CA ALA A 4 18.31 -25.98 31.56
C ALA A 4 18.98 -25.44 30.28
N SER A 5 18.48 -25.84 29.11
CA SER A 5 18.40 -24.99 27.91
C SER A 5 17.47 -25.59 26.85
N PRO A 6 16.34 -24.92 26.53
CA PRO A 6 15.67 -25.05 25.24
C PRO A 6 16.24 -24.03 24.25
N SER A 7 16.69 -24.48 23.07
CA SER A 7 17.18 -23.60 22.01
C SER A 7 16.01 -22.93 21.28
N MET A 8 15.67 -21.70 21.70
CA MET A 8 15.01 -20.74 20.83
C MET A 8 16.06 -20.08 19.93
N THR A 9 16.08 -20.43 18.65
CA THR A 9 16.68 -19.60 17.60
C THR A 9 15.56 -19.12 16.71
N SER A 10 14.86 -18.07 17.16
CA SER A 10 14.06 -17.20 16.29
C SER A 10 14.92 -16.00 15.93
N ASP A 11 15.28 -15.93 14.66
CA ASP A 11 16.04 -14.86 14.02
C ASP A 11 15.40 -13.48 14.26
N PRO A 12 16.10 -12.47 14.83
CA PRO A 12 15.51 -11.17 15.17
C PRO A 12 15.44 -10.17 14.00
N GLU A 13 15.79 -10.57 12.77
CA GLU A 13 15.50 -9.81 11.54
C GLU A 13 14.08 -10.06 10.99
N ALA A 14 13.12 -10.34 11.88
CA ALA A 14 11.70 -10.38 11.56
C ALA A 14 11.24 -8.99 11.04
N ALA A 15 11.22 -8.85 9.72
CA ALA A 15 10.56 -7.83 8.91
C ALA A 15 10.49 -6.43 9.55
N LEU A 16 11.50 -5.58 9.30
CA LEU A 16 11.47 -4.16 9.65
C LEU A 16 10.19 -3.50 9.09
N ASP A 17 9.24 -3.10 9.96
CA ASP A 17 8.07 -2.32 9.56
C ASP A 17 8.44 -0.84 9.47
N TYR A 18 9.01 -0.45 8.32
CA TYR A 18 9.42 0.92 8.02
C TYR A 18 8.28 1.95 8.14
N ARG A 19 7.00 1.55 8.24
CA ARG A 19 5.89 2.48 8.51
C ARG A 19 6.00 3.16 9.87
N LEU A 20 6.71 2.55 10.81
CA LEU A 20 6.94 3.13 12.12
C LEU A 20 7.75 4.44 12.04
N LEU A 21 8.49 4.68 10.96
CA LEU A 21 9.30 5.89 10.84
C LEU A 21 8.43 7.15 10.68
N TRP A 22 7.25 7.05 10.08
CA TRP A 22 6.36 8.18 9.84
C TRP A 22 4.89 7.87 10.17
N PRO A 23 4.51 7.80 11.46
CA PRO A 23 3.10 7.76 11.84
C PRO A 23 2.38 9.00 11.30
N ARG A 24 1.39 8.79 10.43
CA ARG A 24 0.56 9.88 9.89
C ARG A 24 -0.82 9.85 10.54
N VAL A 25 -1.22 11.01 11.06
CA VAL A 25 -2.60 11.26 11.49
C VAL A 25 -3.28 12.02 10.36
N PHE A 26 -4.26 11.40 9.72
CA PHE A 26 -5.00 12.04 8.62
C PHE A 26 -6.05 13.00 9.18
N SER A 27 -6.32 14.11 8.51
CA SER A 27 -7.43 15.01 8.84
C SER A 27 -8.79 14.38 8.50
N PRO A 28 -9.91 14.82 9.11
CA PRO A 28 -11.25 14.38 8.73
C PRO A 28 -11.59 14.63 7.26
N ARG A 29 -10.99 15.64 6.62
CA ARG A 29 -11.17 15.95 5.19
C ARG A 29 -10.41 14.97 4.30
N GLU A 30 -9.14 14.69 4.59
CA GLU A 30 -8.37 13.63 3.90
C GLU A 30 -9.01 12.25 4.12
N PHE A 31 -9.66 12.06 5.27
CA PHE A 31 -10.45 10.87 5.56
C PHE A 31 -11.81 10.86 4.81
N ALA A 32 -12.54 11.97 4.74
CA ALA A 32 -13.81 12.10 4.00
C ALA A 32 -13.65 11.91 2.49
N GLU A 33 -12.54 12.47 1.99
CA GLU A 33 -12.01 12.21 0.67
C GLU A 33 -11.46 10.81 0.56
N ARG A 34 -11.37 9.99 1.62
CA ARG A 34 -11.05 8.57 1.55
C ARG A 34 -12.30 7.71 1.62
N PHE A 35 -13.07 7.79 2.69
CA PHE A 35 -14.22 6.93 3.00
C PHE A 35 -15.37 6.96 1.97
N ARG A 36 -15.33 7.87 0.98
CA ARG A 36 -16.39 8.04 0.01
C ARG A 36 -16.69 6.80 -0.84
N THR A 37 -15.86 5.76 -0.77
CA THR A 37 -15.92 4.61 -1.69
C THR A 37 -15.69 3.27 -1.05
N ALA A 38 -15.53 3.18 0.27
CA ALA A 38 -15.09 1.95 0.92
C ALA A 38 -16.16 0.87 1.08
N HIS A 39 -17.42 1.21 0.88
CA HIS A 39 -18.54 0.36 1.27
C HIS A 39 -19.57 0.29 0.16
N GLY A 40 -19.38 -0.66 -0.76
CA GLY A 40 -20.39 -1.00 -1.75
C GLY A 40 -19.91 -1.96 -2.82
N HIS A 41 -20.25 -3.24 -2.63
CA HIS A 41 -20.54 -4.27 -3.65
C HIS A 41 -19.60 -5.47 -3.71
N ALA A 42 -20.27 -6.63 -3.73
CA ALA A 42 -19.73 -7.92 -4.08
C ALA A 42 -19.22 -7.91 -5.52
N ALA A 43 -18.32 -8.85 -5.80
CA ALA A 43 -17.70 -9.13 -7.08
C ALA A 43 -18.71 -9.18 -8.24
N SER A 44 -18.86 -8.07 -8.97
CA SER A 44 -19.47 -8.05 -10.30
C SER A 44 -19.35 -6.65 -10.91
N ASP A 45 -18.21 -6.34 -11.52
CA ASP A 45 -18.10 -5.68 -12.84
C ASP A 45 -16.68 -5.14 -13.08
N MET A 46 -15.96 -5.82 -13.97
CA MET A 46 -14.65 -5.44 -14.52
C MET A 46 -14.70 -4.22 -15.47
N THR A 47 -15.59 -3.25 -15.24
CA THR A 47 -15.83 -2.10 -16.14
C THR A 47 -14.87 -0.92 -15.95
N ARG A 48 -13.92 -1.00 -15.01
CA ARG A 48 -12.98 0.09 -14.66
C ARG A 48 -11.51 -0.23 -14.91
N ASP A 49 -11.25 -1.30 -15.64
CA ASP A 49 -9.91 -1.73 -16.03
C ASP A 49 -9.70 -1.47 -17.52
N ARG A 50 -8.73 -0.61 -17.85
CA ARG A 50 -8.30 -0.34 -19.21
C ARG A 50 -7.08 -1.20 -19.48
N CYS A 51 -7.33 -2.42 -19.95
CA CYS A 51 -6.28 -3.39 -20.30
C CYS A 51 -6.03 -3.38 -21.81
N MET A 52 -4.77 -3.21 -22.23
CA MET A 52 -4.36 -3.24 -23.62
C MET A 52 -3.36 -4.37 -23.83
N VAL A 53 -3.64 -5.21 -24.81
CA VAL A 53 -2.81 -6.38 -25.15
C VAL A 53 -1.82 -5.99 -26.23
N PHE A 54 -0.52 -6.15 -25.97
CA PHE A 54 0.50 -5.92 -27.00
C PHE A 54 0.40 -6.96 -28.11
N SER A 55 0.47 -8.25 -27.75
CA SER A 55 0.43 -9.37 -28.69
C SER A 55 -0.47 -10.49 -28.17
N PRO A 56 -1.11 -11.30 -29.03
CA PRO A 56 -1.92 -12.44 -28.59
C PRO A 56 -1.08 -13.64 -28.08
N ALA A 57 0.24 -13.66 -28.34
CA ALA A 57 1.14 -14.72 -27.88
C ALA A 57 2.59 -14.21 -27.71
N PRO A 58 3.41 -14.81 -26.82
CA PRO A 58 4.80 -14.43 -26.63
C PRO A 58 5.64 -14.70 -27.89
N SER A 59 6.59 -13.81 -28.20
CA SER A 59 7.58 -14.05 -29.24
C SER A 59 8.71 -14.95 -28.71
N PRO A 60 9.13 -16.00 -29.44
CA PRO A 60 10.29 -16.80 -29.07
C PRO A 60 11.63 -16.07 -29.29
N ARG A 61 11.62 -14.91 -29.96
CA ARG A 61 12.82 -14.14 -30.32
C ARG A 61 12.97 -12.84 -29.52
N LEU A 62 12.01 -12.49 -28.67
CA LEU A 62 12.04 -11.25 -27.89
C LEU A 62 12.07 -11.58 -26.42
N GLY A 63 13.16 -11.20 -25.75
CA GLY A 63 13.27 -11.25 -24.30
C GLY A 63 12.37 -10.20 -23.65
N TYR A 64 11.83 -10.54 -22.49
CA TYR A 64 11.11 -9.62 -21.59
C TYR A 64 9.89 -8.94 -22.22
N GLU A 65 9.29 -9.56 -23.23
CA GLU A 65 8.16 -8.97 -23.93
C GLU A 65 6.93 -8.89 -23.01
N PRO A 66 6.36 -7.69 -22.77
CA PRO A 66 5.14 -7.57 -21.99
C PRO A 66 3.95 -8.13 -22.77
N ALA A 67 3.08 -8.87 -22.09
CA ALA A 67 1.81 -9.31 -22.64
C ALA A 67 0.82 -8.15 -22.72
N ARG A 68 0.75 -7.34 -21.64
CA ARG A 68 -0.26 -6.30 -21.47
C ARG A 68 0.30 -5.08 -20.75
N VAL A 69 -0.30 -3.94 -21.04
CA VAL A 69 -0.20 -2.72 -20.23
C VAL A 69 -1.60 -2.21 -19.96
N GLY A 70 -1.81 -1.57 -18.83
CA GLY A 70 -3.10 -0.99 -18.56
C GLY A 70 -3.14 -0.12 -17.32
N SER A 71 -4.33 0.40 -17.06
CA SER A 71 -4.65 1.10 -15.83
C SER A 71 -5.94 0.58 -15.27
N SER A 72 -6.03 0.51 -13.94
CA SER A 72 -7.24 0.10 -13.25
C SER A 72 -7.64 1.13 -12.22
N GLN A 73 -8.94 1.32 -12.07
CA GLN A 73 -9.56 2.13 -11.04
C GLN A 73 -10.38 1.24 -10.12
N TRP A 74 -9.99 1.21 -8.86
CA TRP A 74 -10.61 0.41 -7.82
C TRP A 74 -11.37 1.33 -6.90
N LEU A 75 -12.59 0.95 -6.54
CA LEU A 75 -13.32 1.57 -5.45
C LEU A 75 -12.94 0.88 -4.16
N ALA A 76 -13.15 1.55 -3.04
CA ALA A 76 -12.74 0.97 -1.79
C ALA A 76 -13.63 -0.23 -1.39
N GLY A 77 -12.99 -1.18 -0.73
CA GLY A 77 -13.56 -2.52 -0.56
C GLY A 77 -13.22 -3.46 -1.71
N ASP A 78 -12.91 -2.98 -2.92
CA ASP A 78 -12.44 -3.84 -4.01
C ASP A 78 -11.19 -4.59 -3.55
N MET A 79 -11.21 -5.90 -3.77
CA MET A 79 -10.13 -6.82 -3.43
C MET A 79 -9.98 -7.83 -4.55
N VAL A 80 -8.73 -8.17 -4.86
CA VAL A 80 -8.43 -9.40 -5.58
C VAL A 80 -7.46 -10.21 -4.76
N GLU A 81 -7.73 -11.51 -4.73
CA GLU A 81 -6.82 -12.53 -4.26
C GLU A 81 -6.39 -13.36 -5.46
N ARG A 82 -5.08 -13.47 -5.70
CA ARG A 82 -4.49 -14.35 -6.71
C ARG A 82 -3.69 -15.41 -5.97
N ARG A 83 -4.15 -16.66 -6.08
CA ARG A 83 -3.41 -17.84 -5.62
C ARG A 83 -2.62 -18.39 -6.79
N ASP A 84 -1.34 -18.68 -6.58
CA ASP A 84 -0.45 -19.24 -7.61
C ASP A 84 -0.45 -18.39 -8.90
N SER A 85 -0.29 -17.07 -8.77
CA SER A 85 -0.32 -16.20 -9.96
C SER A 85 0.87 -16.54 -10.84
N ARG A 86 0.64 -16.87 -12.11
CA ARG A 86 1.71 -17.20 -13.07
C ARG A 86 2.22 -16.02 -13.88
N TRP A 87 1.67 -14.83 -13.64
CA TRP A 87 1.86 -13.65 -14.49
C TRP A 87 2.71 -12.61 -13.76
N PRO A 88 4.03 -12.55 -14.03
CA PRO A 88 4.88 -11.52 -13.45
C PRO A 88 4.31 -10.14 -13.79
N THR A 89 4.21 -9.26 -12.80
CA THR A 89 3.59 -7.95 -12.99
C THR A 89 4.36 -6.88 -12.24
N ILE A 90 4.61 -5.74 -12.88
CA ILE A 90 5.01 -4.51 -12.20
C ILE A 90 3.81 -3.56 -12.20
N GLU A 91 3.43 -3.09 -11.03
CA GLU A 91 2.32 -2.16 -10.84
C GLU A 91 2.80 -0.86 -10.20
N PHE A 92 2.17 0.26 -10.56
CA PHE A 92 2.52 1.59 -10.09
C PHE A 92 1.27 2.35 -9.65
N VAL A 93 1.23 2.79 -8.40
CA VAL A 93 0.09 3.48 -7.80
C VAL A 93 0.15 4.96 -8.15
N THR A 94 -0.87 5.43 -8.86
CA THR A 94 -0.98 6.84 -9.27
C THR A 94 -1.91 7.64 -8.37
N GLU A 95 -2.91 7.00 -7.76
CA GLU A 95 -3.88 7.67 -6.90
C GLU A 95 -4.39 6.75 -5.79
N GLY A 96 -4.67 7.34 -4.64
CA GLY A 96 -5.33 6.67 -3.52
C GLY A 96 -4.43 5.76 -2.69
N THR A 97 -5.06 4.94 -1.85
CA THR A 97 -4.35 4.04 -0.94
C THR A 97 -4.88 2.61 -1.05
N GLY A 98 -4.00 1.65 -0.79
CA GLY A 98 -4.30 0.23 -0.86
C GLY A 98 -3.57 -0.55 0.22
N THR A 99 -3.87 -1.84 0.31
CA THR A 99 -3.07 -2.81 1.04
C THR A 99 -2.69 -3.90 0.06
N LEU A 100 -1.41 -4.25 0.01
CA LEU A 100 -0.90 -5.45 -0.63
C LEU A 100 -0.50 -6.44 0.46
N ILE A 101 -0.74 -7.72 0.26
CA ILE A 101 -0.30 -8.81 1.11
C ILE A 101 0.37 -9.83 0.19
N VAL A 102 1.64 -10.10 0.44
CA VAL A 102 2.43 -11.10 -0.30
C VAL A 102 3.05 -12.05 0.71
N ASN A 103 2.76 -13.34 0.58
CA ASN A 103 3.29 -14.39 1.47
C ASN A 103 3.11 -14.07 2.98
N GLY A 104 1.98 -13.46 3.34
CA GLY A 104 1.66 -13.05 4.72
C GLY A 104 2.20 -11.67 5.13
N THR A 105 3.15 -11.10 4.40
CA THR A 105 3.67 -9.75 4.65
C THR A 105 2.72 -8.70 4.08
N ARG A 106 2.27 -7.78 4.92
CA ARG A 106 1.35 -6.69 4.54
C ARG A 106 2.15 -5.44 4.19
N TYR A 107 1.86 -4.84 3.03
CA TYR A 107 2.35 -3.56 2.49
C TYR A 107 1.20 -2.53 2.43
N ALA A 108 1.45 -1.27 2.80
CA ALA A 108 0.47 -0.19 2.72
C ALA A 108 0.82 0.64 1.48
N LEU A 109 -0.06 0.57 0.48
CA LEU A 109 0.14 1.22 -0.80
C LEU A 109 -0.35 2.66 -0.77
N LYS A 110 0.42 3.56 -1.36
CA LYS A 110 0.12 4.99 -1.53
C LYS A 110 0.64 5.48 -2.90
N PRO A 111 0.29 6.70 -3.33
CA PRO A 111 0.78 7.22 -4.60
C PRO A 111 2.32 7.20 -4.65
N ASN A 112 2.85 6.89 -5.83
CA ASN A 112 4.25 6.68 -6.15
C ASN A 112 4.83 5.34 -5.69
N ASP A 113 4.05 4.47 -5.05
CA ASP A 113 4.51 3.11 -4.79
C ASP A 113 4.51 2.29 -6.08
N ALA A 114 5.59 1.57 -6.33
CA ALA A 114 5.62 0.47 -7.27
C ALA A 114 5.64 -0.85 -6.49
N PHE A 115 4.98 -1.88 -7.02
CA PHE A 115 5.00 -3.22 -6.44
C PHE A 115 5.11 -4.28 -7.53
N ILE A 116 5.76 -5.38 -7.17
CA ILE A 116 6.05 -6.49 -8.08
C ILE A 116 5.30 -7.71 -7.59
N LEU A 117 4.59 -8.37 -8.51
CA LEU A 117 3.91 -9.62 -8.28
C LEU A 117 4.73 -10.73 -8.96
N HIS A 118 5.37 -11.60 -8.18
CA HIS A 118 6.19 -12.69 -8.72
C HIS A 118 5.39 -13.96 -8.99
N PRO A 119 5.80 -14.78 -9.97
CA PRO A 119 5.16 -16.07 -10.22
C PRO A 119 5.14 -16.98 -8.99
N GLY A 120 4.03 -17.71 -8.79
CA GLY A 120 3.87 -18.71 -7.73
C GLY A 120 3.56 -18.15 -6.34
N GLU A 121 3.65 -16.84 -6.15
CA GLU A 121 3.31 -16.20 -4.89
C GLU A 121 1.79 -16.06 -4.69
N HIS A 122 1.39 -16.00 -3.41
CA HIS A 122 0.04 -15.64 -3.02
C HIS A 122 -0.07 -14.13 -2.83
N HIS A 123 -0.89 -13.49 -3.66
CA HIS A 123 -1.09 -12.05 -3.62
C HIS A 123 -2.53 -11.74 -3.21
N LEU A 124 -2.69 -10.92 -2.18
CA LEU A 124 -3.96 -10.27 -1.89
C LEU A 124 -3.73 -8.78 -1.91
N TYR A 125 -4.45 -8.07 -2.76
CA TYR A 125 -4.43 -6.61 -2.73
C TYR A 125 -5.83 -6.06 -2.70
N ARG A 126 -6.01 -5.04 -1.87
CA ARG A 126 -7.28 -4.44 -1.53
C ARG A 126 -7.16 -2.93 -1.61
N ALA A 127 -8.11 -2.29 -2.28
CA ALA A 127 -8.26 -0.85 -2.20
C ALA A 127 -8.56 -0.45 -0.74
N GLY A 128 -7.78 0.50 -0.23
CA GLY A 128 -7.83 0.96 1.15
C GLY A 128 -9.06 1.81 1.43
N ALA A 129 -8.96 2.72 2.38
CA ALA A 129 -9.98 3.70 2.74
C ALA A 129 -10.63 4.47 1.56
N CYS A 130 -9.94 4.60 0.42
CA CYS A 130 -9.92 5.74 -0.51
C CYS A 130 -10.92 5.69 -1.70
N PRO A 131 -11.49 6.82 -2.21
CA PRO A 131 -12.46 6.93 -3.29
C PRO A 131 -12.10 6.00 -4.43
N VAL A 132 -10.89 6.21 -4.86
CA VAL A 132 -10.38 5.66 -6.07
C VAL A 132 -8.95 5.30 -5.76
N PHE A 133 -8.64 4.02 -5.89
CA PHE A 133 -7.28 3.51 -5.91
C PHE A 133 -6.95 3.25 -7.38
N ARG A 134 -6.08 4.10 -7.95
CA ARG A 134 -5.63 3.97 -9.34
C ARG A 134 -4.23 3.42 -9.38
N LYS A 135 -4.05 2.51 -10.31
CA LYS A 135 -2.75 1.91 -10.60
C LYS A 135 -2.61 1.68 -12.09
N ARG A 136 -1.38 1.77 -12.56
CA ARG A 136 -0.96 1.33 -13.89
C ARG A 136 -0.18 0.05 -13.74
N TYR A 137 -0.20 -0.82 -14.73
CA TYR A 137 0.47 -2.12 -14.64
C TYR A 137 1.05 -2.54 -15.99
N VAL A 138 2.17 -3.26 -15.91
CA VAL A 138 2.76 -4.02 -17.02
C VAL A 138 2.74 -5.48 -16.61
N VAL A 139 2.09 -6.32 -17.41
CA VAL A 139 1.98 -7.76 -17.18
C VAL A 139 2.85 -8.46 -18.22
N TYR A 140 3.77 -9.30 -17.76
CA TYR A 140 4.60 -10.16 -18.59
C TYR A 140 3.91 -11.51 -18.83
N TRP A 141 4.29 -12.20 -19.89
CA TRP A 141 3.78 -13.55 -20.16
C TRP A 141 4.14 -14.53 -19.03
N GLU A 142 3.26 -15.50 -18.79
CA GLU A 142 3.52 -16.57 -17.83
C GLU A 142 4.67 -17.49 -18.26
N ASN A 143 5.31 -18.14 -17.27
CA ASN A 143 6.40 -19.11 -17.46
C ASN A 143 7.58 -18.58 -18.30
N ARG A 144 7.83 -17.28 -18.24
CA ARG A 144 8.94 -16.62 -18.94
C ARG A 144 10.18 -16.60 -18.06
N ARG A 145 11.01 -17.64 -18.20
CA ARG A 145 12.30 -17.74 -17.48
C ARG A 145 13.18 -16.51 -17.69
N ASP A 146 13.15 -15.92 -18.88
CA ASP A 146 13.87 -14.68 -19.15
C ASP A 146 13.40 -13.53 -18.26
N VAL A 147 12.09 -13.33 -18.06
CA VAL A 147 11.58 -12.29 -17.14
C VAL A 147 11.98 -12.57 -15.69
N GLU A 148 11.94 -13.83 -15.26
CA GLU A 148 12.40 -14.22 -13.93
C GLU A 148 13.92 -14.00 -13.74
N ASP A 149 14.72 -14.34 -14.75
CA ASP A 149 16.16 -14.12 -14.76
C ASP A 149 16.50 -12.63 -14.76
N LEU A 150 15.74 -11.82 -15.50
CA LEU A 150 15.83 -10.36 -15.46
C LEU A 150 15.60 -9.83 -14.04
N PHE A 151 14.49 -10.19 -13.42
CA PHE A 151 14.20 -9.74 -12.05
C PHE A 151 15.26 -10.22 -11.06
N ARG A 152 15.78 -11.44 -11.23
CA ARG A 152 16.87 -11.95 -10.40
C ARG A 152 18.15 -11.13 -10.57
N ASN A 153 18.55 -10.86 -11.80
CA ASN A 153 19.79 -10.15 -12.12
C ASN A 153 19.75 -8.67 -11.69
N LEU A 154 18.55 -8.07 -11.65
CA LEU A 154 18.33 -6.71 -11.16
C LEU A 154 18.02 -6.65 -9.65
N GLY A 155 18.18 -7.75 -8.90
CA GLY A 155 17.90 -7.77 -7.46
C GLY A 155 16.41 -7.67 -7.08
N LEU A 156 15.50 -7.74 -8.05
CA LEU A 156 14.04 -7.61 -7.87
C LEU A 156 13.33 -8.89 -7.42
N ALA A 157 13.98 -10.05 -7.52
CA ALA A 157 13.34 -11.36 -7.30
C ALA A 157 12.69 -11.58 -5.92
N ARG A 158 13.05 -10.78 -4.91
CA ARG A 158 12.47 -10.84 -3.55
C ARG A 158 11.83 -9.51 -3.12
N VAL A 159 11.70 -8.59 -4.06
CA VAL A 159 11.14 -7.26 -3.80
C VAL A 159 9.67 -7.29 -4.18
N SER A 160 8.81 -7.00 -3.21
CA SER A 160 7.37 -6.90 -3.45
C SER A 160 6.89 -5.45 -3.48
N HIS A 161 7.65 -4.48 -2.96
CA HIS A 161 7.22 -3.08 -2.81
C HIS A 161 8.42 -2.12 -2.77
N VAL A 162 8.29 -0.98 -3.45
CA VAL A 162 9.22 0.15 -3.40
C VAL A 162 8.44 1.47 -3.50
N HIS A 163 8.92 2.52 -2.83
CA HIS A 163 8.33 3.86 -2.94
C HIS A 163 9.17 4.77 -3.84
N LEU A 164 8.70 5.11 -5.03
CA LEU A 164 9.45 5.99 -5.93
C LEU A 164 9.43 7.44 -5.46
N VAL A 165 10.55 8.14 -5.62
CA VAL A 165 10.72 9.55 -5.23
C VAL A 165 11.22 10.41 -6.38
N ASN A 166 10.97 11.72 -6.31
CA ASN A 166 11.53 12.74 -7.20
C ASN A 166 11.42 12.38 -8.70
N ASP A 167 12.55 12.27 -9.40
CA ASP A 167 12.60 12.04 -10.84
C ASP A 167 12.18 10.63 -11.24
N ALA A 168 12.30 9.63 -10.34
CA ALA A 168 11.83 8.28 -10.61
C ALA A 168 10.30 8.25 -10.82
N VAL A 169 9.55 9.08 -10.10
CA VAL A 169 8.10 9.23 -10.28
C VAL A 169 7.77 9.78 -11.66
N LYS A 170 8.52 10.79 -12.12
CA LYS A 170 8.32 11.41 -13.44
C LYS A 170 8.66 10.41 -14.56
N GLN A 171 9.75 9.67 -14.38
CA GLN A 171 10.18 8.63 -15.33
C GLN A 171 9.16 7.50 -15.42
N ALA A 172 8.67 6.98 -14.29
CA ALA A 172 7.64 5.95 -14.27
C ALA A 172 6.39 6.38 -15.05
N ASN A 173 5.86 7.59 -14.78
CA ASN A 173 4.70 8.09 -15.51
C ASN A 173 4.94 8.18 -17.02
N ARG A 174 6.11 8.70 -17.45
CA ARG A 174 6.48 8.76 -18.87
C ARG A 174 6.55 7.38 -19.53
N ILE A 175 7.18 6.42 -18.85
CA ILE A 175 7.34 5.04 -19.31
C ILE A 175 5.97 4.40 -19.54
N PHE A 176 5.04 4.55 -18.58
CA PHE A 176 3.69 4.04 -18.76
C PHE A 176 2.92 4.75 -19.88
N ASP A 177 3.07 6.07 -20.04
CA ASP A 177 2.44 6.81 -21.15
C ASP A 177 2.93 6.31 -22.51
N GLU A 178 4.24 6.03 -22.64
CA GLU A 178 4.83 5.48 -23.86
C GLU A 178 4.32 4.06 -24.14
N LEU A 179 4.30 3.18 -23.12
CA LEU A 179 3.78 1.82 -23.26
C LEU A 179 2.30 1.80 -23.67
N GLU A 180 1.47 2.62 -23.04
CA GLU A 180 0.04 2.71 -23.37
C GLU A 180 -0.17 3.22 -24.79
N THR A 181 0.52 4.30 -25.19
CA THR A 181 0.48 4.82 -26.56
C THR A 181 0.93 3.76 -27.58
N LEU A 182 1.96 3.00 -27.25
CA LEU A 182 2.52 1.96 -28.10
C LEU A 182 1.56 0.77 -28.25
N ALA A 183 0.87 0.39 -27.16
CA ALA A 183 -0.15 -0.67 -27.17
C ALA A 183 -1.40 -0.28 -27.95
N GLU A 184 -1.77 1.00 -27.95
CA GLU A 184 -2.89 1.55 -28.73
C GLU A 184 -2.58 1.61 -30.23
N ARG A 185 -1.44 2.23 -30.60
CA ARG A 185 -1.14 2.55 -32.00
C ARG A 185 -0.51 1.39 -32.76
N LYS A 186 0.19 0.50 -32.06
CA LYS A 186 0.92 -0.66 -32.63
C LYS A 186 1.71 -0.35 -33.93
N PRO A 187 2.52 0.73 -33.97
CA PRO A 187 3.32 1.07 -35.14
C PRO A 187 4.34 -0.02 -35.48
N MET A 188 4.95 0.03 -36.66
CA MET A 188 5.99 -0.93 -37.05
C MET A 188 7.08 -1.04 -35.96
N GLY A 189 7.37 -2.27 -35.52
CA GLY A 189 8.37 -2.54 -34.48
C GLY A 189 7.86 -2.42 -33.03
N TYR A 190 6.57 -2.17 -32.80
CA TYR A 190 6.03 -1.94 -31.46
C TYR A 190 6.39 -3.02 -30.42
N ARG A 191 6.45 -4.30 -30.80
CA ARG A 191 6.80 -5.40 -29.87
C ARG A 191 8.24 -5.31 -29.34
N ARG A 192 9.19 -4.92 -30.20
CA ARG A 192 10.59 -4.72 -29.78
C ARG A 192 10.70 -3.49 -28.88
N ARG A 193 10.00 -2.42 -29.26
CA ARG A 193 9.98 -1.18 -28.49
C ARG A 193 9.31 -1.38 -27.13
N SER A 194 8.23 -2.17 -27.02
CA SER A 194 7.59 -2.47 -25.74
C SER A 194 8.49 -3.28 -24.82
N SER A 195 9.29 -4.20 -25.37
CA SER A 195 10.29 -4.95 -24.60
C SER A 195 11.39 -4.04 -24.05
N LEU A 196 11.87 -3.08 -24.84
CA LEU A 196 12.86 -2.08 -24.40
C LEU A 196 12.31 -1.21 -23.26
N ILE A 197 11.10 -0.67 -23.43
CA ILE A 197 10.50 0.22 -22.42
C ILE A 197 10.13 -0.56 -21.14
N ALA A 198 9.70 -1.83 -21.27
CA ALA A 198 9.46 -2.69 -20.12
C ALA A 198 10.75 -2.99 -19.33
N TYR A 199 11.87 -3.18 -20.04
CA TYR A 199 13.18 -3.31 -19.42
C TYR A 199 13.60 -2.00 -18.72
N GLU A 200 13.36 -0.83 -19.34
CA GLU A 200 13.57 0.48 -18.71
C GLU A 200 12.77 0.64 -17.41
N LEU A 201 11.50 0.17 -17.39
CA LEU A 201 10.69 0.16 -16.17
C LEU A 201 11.32 -0.70 -15.06
N ALA A 202 11.84 -1.88 -15.42
CA ALA A 202 12.48 -2.78 -14.47
C ALA A 202 13.77 -2.17 -13.90
N LEU A 203 14.59 -1.54 -14.76
CA LEU A 203 15.79 -0.80 -14.33
C LEU A 203 15.44 0.34 -13.39
N LEU A 204 14.43 1.16 -13.74
CA LEU A 204 13.97 2.25 -12.88
C LEU A 204 13.57 1.78 -11.47
N VAL A 205 12.88 0.64 -11.40
CA VAL A 205 12.48 0.04 -10.12
C VAL A 205 13.70 -0.48 -9.35
N ALA A 206 14.66 -1.10 -10.04
CA ALA A 206 15.92 -1.57 -9.45
C ALA A 206 16.77 -0.42 -8.90
N ASP A 207 17.01 0.62 -9.69
CA ASP A 207 17.77 1.81 -9.30
C ASP A 207 17.13 2.50 -8.10
N ALA A 208 15.79 2.52 -8.03
CA ALA A 208 15.08 3.07 -6.88
C ALA A 208 15.38 2.28 -5.60
N ILE A 209 15.50 0.95 -5.68
CA ILE A 209 15.83 0.07 -4.54
C ILE A 209 17.28 0.26 -4.12
N GLU A 210 18.22 0.30 -5.06
CA GLU A 210 19.64 0.58 -4.76
C GLU A 210 19.80 1.98 -4.14
N SER A 211 19.03 2.96 -4.60
CA SER A 211 18.97 4.29 -4.00
C SER A 211 18.31 4.31 -2.60
N PHE A 212 17.54 3.28 -2.24
CA PHE A 212 17.09 3.06 -0.85
C PHE A 212 18.18 2.43 0.01
N ASP A 213 19.02 1.55 -0.55
CA ASP A 213 20.20 1.02 0.15
C ASP A 213 21.26 2.11 0.42
N GLU A 214 21.26 3.20 -0.35
CA GLU A 214 22.07 4.41 -0.08
C GLU A 214 21.41 5.44 0.87
N GLN A 215 20.19 5.20 1.36
CA GLN A 215 19.62 6.01 2.45
C GLN A 215 20.29 5.65 3.78
N PRO A 216 20.48 6.62 4.70
CA PRO A 216 21.28 6.40 5.91
C PRO A 216 20.77 5.18 6.66
N VAL A 217 21.64 4.18 6.82
CA VAL A 217 21.39 2.96 7.59
C VAL A 217 20.68 3.35 8.87
N ILE A 218 19.38 3.07 8.94
CA ILE A 218 18.58 3.39 10.11
C ILE A 218 19.15 2.57 11.24
N HIS A 219 19.80 3.27 12.17
CA HIS A 219 20.56 2.63 13.22
C HIS A 219 19.69 1.57 13.92
N PRO A 220 20.11 0.29 14.01
CA PRO A 220 19.25 -0.79 14.50
C PRO A 220 18.63 -0.52 15.89
N ALA A 221 19.33 0.26 16.73
CA ALA A 221 18.80 0.73 18.01
C ALA A 221 17.55 1.62 17.86
N LEU A 222 17.48 2.48 16.84
CA LEU A 222 16.28 3.27 16.54
C LEU A 222 15.11 2.34 16.22
N MET A 223 15.32 1.35 15.34
CA MET A 223 14.26 0.42 14.97
C MET A 223 13.76 -0.40 16.16
N ARG A 224 14.66 -0.91 17.01
CA ARG A 224 14.28 -1.60 18.26
C ARG A 224 13.45 -0.71 19.18
N ALA A 225 13.79 0.57 19.32
CA ALA A 225 13.00 1.52 20.10
C ALA A 225 11.60 1.75 19.51
N LEU A 226 11.48 1.85 18.18
CA LEU A 226 10.18 2.02 17.51
C LEU A 226 9.29 0.78 17.66
N CYS A 227 9.85 -0.43 17.45
CA CYS A 227 9.13 -1.69 17.64
C CYS A 227 8.68 -1.87 19.09
N PHE A 228 9.58 -1.64 20.06
CA PHE A 228 9.22 -1.66 21.48
C PHE A 228 8.04 -0.74 21.77
N SER A 229 8.09 0.48 21.24
CA SER A 229 7.05 1.49 21.46
C SER A 229 5.69 1.12 20.85
N ARG A 230 5.70 0.42 19.71
CA ARG A 230 4.49 -0.17 19.12
C ARG A 230 3.93 -1.26 20.04
N ASP A 231 4.78 -2.16 20.50
CA ASP A 231 4.39 -3.33 21.27
C ASP A 231 3.91 -2.96 22.67
N THR A 232 4.36 -1.83 23.22
CA THR A 232 3.97 -1.29 24.52
C THR A 232 3.07 -0.04 24.42
N LEU A 233 2.32 0.13 23.33
CA LEU A 233 1.59 1.36 23.00
C LEU A 233 0.73 1.90 24.15
N GLY A 234 -0.04 1.01 24.79
CA GLY A 234 -0.98 1.31 25.88
C GLY A 234 -0.34 1.51 27.25
N GLN A 235 0.98 1.34 27.38
CA GLN A 235 1.69 1.41 28.65
C GLN A 235 2.36 2.78 28.87
N PRO A 236 2.63 3.21 30.11
CA PRO A 236 3.48 4.37 30.35
C PRO A 236 4.92 4.06 29.90
N VAL A 237 5.32 4.61 28.75
CA VAL A 237 6.65 4.41 28.16
C VAL A 237 7.48 5.67 28.33
N THR A 238 8.67 5.55 28.90
CA THR A 238 9.63 6.64 28.98
C THR A 238 10.72 6.51 27.92
N VAL A 239 11.44 7.61 27.65
CA VAL A 239 12.62 7.59 26.78
C VAL A 239 13.70 6.63 27.32
N ALA A 240 13.80 6.50 28.64
CA ALA A 240 14.72 5.56 29.27
C ALA A 240 14.34 4.09 28.99
N ASP A 241 13.05 3.77 28.94
CA ASP A 241 12.58 2.42 28.61
C ASP A 241 12.84 2.10 27.13
N MET A 242 12.55 3.03 26.23
CA MET A 242 12.88 2.91 24.80
C MET A 242 14.39 2.69 24.59
N ALA A 243 15.23 3.44 25.32
CA ALA A 243 16.68 3.34 25.24
C ALA A 243 17.19 1.99 25.77
N ARG A 244 16.62 1.52 26.88
CA ARG A 244 16.91 0.21 27.46
C ARG A 244 16.57 -0.93 26.49
N ALA A 245 15.38 -0.89 25.88
CA ALA A 245 14.96 -1.86 24.87
C ALA A 245 15.86 -1.83 23.61
N ALA A 246 16.39 -0.66 23.28
CA ALA A 246 17.30 -0.47 22.16
C ALA A 246 18.78 -0.78 22.46
N ALA A 247 19.12 -1.07 23.72
CA ALA A 247 20.47 -1.27 24.24
C ALA A 247 21.41 -0.07 24.01
N VAL A 248 20.90 1.15 24.21
CA VAL A 248 21.66 2.41 24.08
C VAL A 248 21.37 3.38 25.23
N THR A 249 22.16 4.43 25.37
CA THR A 249 21.87 5.51 26.33
C THR A 249 20.71 6.39 25.84
N PRO A 250 19.94 7.04 26.75
CA PRO A 250 18.86 7.95 26.36
C PRO A 250 19.33 9.10 25.46
N GLN A 251 20.52 9.65 25.72
CA GLN A 251 21.12 10.71 24.90
C GLN A 251 21.41 10.23 23.48
N HIS A 252 21.97 9.03 23.33
CA HIS A 252 22.23 8.43 22.03
C HIS A 252 20.91 8.19 21.28
N LEU A 253 19.88 7.67 21.96
CA LEU A 253 18.57 7.47 21.36
C LEU A 253 17.92 8.78 20.88
N ILE A 254 17.99 9.85 21.68
CA ILE A 254 17.46 11.17 21.28
C ILE A 254 18.14 11.67 20.00
N ARG A 255 19.46 11.47 19.89
CA ARG A 255 20.22 11.83 18.68
C ARG A 255 19.75 11.01 17.47
N LEU A 256 19.59 9.69 17.62
CA LEU A 256 19.08 8.84 16.54
C LEU A 256 17.69 9.28 16.04
N PHE A 257 16.78 9.60 16.97
CA PHE A 257 15.45 10.12 16.61
C PHE A 257 15.53 11.48 15.91
N LYS A 258 16.41 12.38 16.35
CA LYS A 258 16.60 13.70 15.73
C LYS A 258 17.18 13.57 14.33
N ASP A 259 18.19 12.74 14.15
CA ASP A 259 18.92 12.61 12.90
C ASP A 259 18.09 11.86 11.83
N ALA A 260 17.35 10.83 12.23
CA ALA A 260 16.56 10.03 11.29
C ALA A 260 15.13 10.53 11.08
N LEU A 261 14.47 11.07 12.11
CA LEU A 261 13.04 11.40 12.10
C LEU A 261 12.76 12.90 12.32
N SER A 262 13.78 13.72 12.55
CA SER A 262 13.65 15.14 12.89
C SER A 262 12.74 15.40 14.10
N LYS A 263 12.66 14.45 15.03
CA LYS A 263 11.78 14.48 16.21
C LYS A 263 12.49 13.97 17.44
N ARG A 264 11.96 14.30 18.63
CA ARG A 264 12.35 13.65 19.88
C ARG A 264 11.54 12.36 20.08
N PRO A 265 12.05 11.38 20.85
CA PRO A 265 11.36 10.10 21.04
C PRO A 265 9.92 10.23 21.58
N HIS A 266 9.68 11.14 22.51
CA HIS A 266 8.34 11.38 23.07
C HIS A 266 7.38 12.03 22.06
N GLU A 267 7.87 12.93 21.20
CA GLU A 267 7.05 13.58 20.17
C GLU A 267 6.63 12.57 19.09
N TRP A 268 7.54 11.67 18.73
CA TRP A 268 7.23 10.57 17.83
C TRP A 268 6.22 9.61 18.46
N LEU A 269 6.41 9.21 19.72
CA LEU A 269 5.50 8.30 20.42
C LEU A 269 4.09 8.90 20.54
N GLU A 270 4.00 10.18 20.88
CA GLU A 270 2.73 10.90 20.93
C GLU A 270 2.04 10.88 19.56
N GLN A 271 2.77 11.20 18.48
CA GLN A 271 2.20 11.17 17.15
C GLN A 271 1.76 9.76 16.73
N TYR A 272 2.54 8.73 17.09
CA TYR A 272 2.22 7.33 16.86
C TYR A 272 0.92 6.96 17.57
N ARG A 273 0.79 7.26 18.88
CA ARG A 273 -0.44 7.03 19.66
C ARG A 273 -1.66 7.69 19.06
N LEU A 274 -1.54 8.96 18.68
CA LEU A 274 -2.65 9.71 18.09
C LEU A 274 -3.03 9.19 16.70
N SER A 275 -2.08 8.64 15.94
CA SER A 275 -2.37 7.98 14.66
C SER A 275 -3.16 6.68 14.82
N GLN A 276 -2.83 5.90 15.86
CA GLN A 276 -3.58 4.70 16.21
C GLN A 276 -4.96 5.06 16.75
N ALA A 277 -5.05 6.10 17.59
CA ALA A 277 -6.32 6.60 18.11
C ALA A 277 -7.25 7.08 16.99
N ALA A 278 -6.71 7.81 15.99
CA ALA A 278 -7.48 8.21 14.82
C ALA A 278 -8.00 7.01 14.03
N SER A 279 -7.19 5.95 13.91
CA SER A 279 -7.60 4.69 13.27
C SER A 279 -8.72 3.98 14.04
N LEU A 280 -8.68 3.97 15.37
CA LEU A 280 -9.71 3.37 16.22
C LEU A 280 -11.00 4.20 16.27
N LEU A 281 -10.89 5.53 16.38
CA LEU A 281 -12.02 6.46 16.32
C LEU A 281 -12.82 6.31 15.02
N HIS A 282 -12.13 5.87 13.97
CA HIS A 282 -12.71 5.60 12.68
C HIS A 282 -13.26 4.16 12.56
N GLY A 283 -12.44 3.15 12.84
CA GLY A 283 -12.73 1.76 12.49
C GLY A 283 -13.64 1.04 13.48
N THR A 284 -14.01 1.68 14.59
CA THR A 284 -14.73 1.05 15.70
C THR A 284 -15.70 2.02 16.39
N ASP A 285 -16.67 1.44 17.10
CA ASP A 285 -17.59 2.17 18.00
C ASP A 285 -17.06 2.24 19.45
N MET A 286 -15.76 1.96 19.68
CA MET A 286 -15.15 1.99 21.01
C MET A 286 -15.41 3.33 21.72
N ARG A 287 -15.59 3.31 23.04
CA ARG A 287 -15.82 4.54 23.79
C ARG A 287 -14.55 5.37 23.80
N LEU A 288 -14.70 6.68 24.00
CA LEU A 288 -13.57 7.60 23.91
C LEU A 288 -12.54 7.31 25.02
N GLU A 289 -13.05 6.92 26.18
CA GLU A 289 -12.29 6.50 27.34
C GLU A 289 -11.48 5.23 27.02
N ASP A 290 -12.11 4.22 26.42
CA ASP A 290 -11.44 2.97 26.03
C ASP A 290 -10.34 3.20 24.99
N ILE A 291 -10.56 4.12 24.03
CA ILE A 291 -9.55 4.47 23.03
C ILE A 291 -8.37 5.20 23.68
N ALA A 292 -8.66 6.14 24.58
CA ALA A 292 -7.62 6.87 25.31
C ALA A 292 -6.74 5.88 26.09
N ASP A 293 -7.35 4.96 26.84
CA ASP A 293 -6.63 3.93 27.60
C ASP A 293 -5.83 3.01 26.66
N HIS A 294 -6.45 2.54 25.56
CA HIS A 294 -5.81 1.64 24.61
C HIS A 294 -4.55 2.24 23.97
N VAL A 295 -4.55 3.54 23.67
CA VAL A 295 -3.41 4.24 23.10
C VAL A 295 -2.48 4.87 24.15
N GLY A 296 -2.68 4.57 25.44
CA GLY A 296 -1.76 4.91 26.51
C GLY A 296 -1.97 6.29 27.14
N TYR A 297 -3.19 6.84 27.07
CA TYR A 297 -3.61 8.03 27.79
C TYR A 297 -4.54 7.66 28.95
N LYS A 298 -4.06 7.78 30.18
CA LYS A 298 -4.85 7.50 31.40
C LYS A 298 -6.00 8.48 31.64
N ASP A 299 -5.90 9.68 31.07
CA ASP A 299 -6.91 10.72 31.22
C ASP A 299 -7.49 11.08 29.83
N PRO A 300 -8.77 10.75 29.59
CA PRO A 300 -9.48 11.08 28.35
C PRO A 300 -9.50 12.58 28.02
N TYR A 301 -9.41 13.45 29.04
CA TYR A 301 -9.32 14.89 28.85
C TYR A 301 -7.98 15.29 28.21
N TYR A 302 -6.87 14.78 28.75
CA TYR A 302 -5.54 15.03 28.17
C TYR A 302 -5.42 14.43 26.76
N PHE A 303 -5.97 13.23 26.54
CA PHE A 303 -6.07 12.65 25.20
C PHE A 303 -6.78 13.61 24.23
N SER A 304 -7.92 14.15 24.63
CA SER A 304 -8.72 15.04 23.78
C SER A 304 -7.98 16.34 23.42
N ILE A 305 -7.21 16.90 24.35
CA ILE A 305 -6.36 18.07 24.09
C ILE A 305 -5.23 17.72 23.11
N ALA A 306 -4.50 16.64 23.38
CA ALA A 306 -3.38 16.20 22.54
C ALA A 306 -3.85 15.87 21.12
N PHE A 307 -4.96 15.14 20.99
CA PHE A 307 -5.57 14.80 19.72
C PHE A 307 -6.00 16.04 18.95
N LYS A 308 -6.63 17.02 19.60
CA LYS A 308 -7.01 18.29 18.96
C LYS A 308 -5.80 19.10 18.53
N ARG A 309 -4.73 19.12 19.32
CA ARG A 309 -3.49 19.82 18.98
C ARG A 309 -2.86 19.27 17.71
N VAL A 310 -2.81 17.95 17.57
CA VAL A 310 -2.16 17.30 16.42
C VAL A 310 -3.07 17.26 15.19
N THR A 311 -4.38 17.08 15.36
CA THR A 311 -5.31 16.91 14.23
C THR A 311 -6.10 18.15 13.86
N GLY A 312 -6.17 19.15 14.74
CA GLY A 312 -7.06 20.31 14.63
C GLY A 312 -8.50 20.06 15.10
N TYR A 313 -8.89 18.82 15.44
CA TYR A 313 -10.26 18.45 15.82
C TYR A 313 -10.30 17.73 17.17
N SER A 314 -11.32 17.96 18.00
CA SER A 314 -11.52 17.10 19.16
C SER A 314 -11.87 15.67 18.69
N PRO A 315 -11.54 14.61 19.45
CA PRO A 315 -11.84 13.22 19.06
C PRO A 315 -13.30 12.99 18.66
N THR A 316 -14.24 13.55 19.42
CA THR A 316 -15.68 13.46 19.13
C THR A 316 -16.05 14.17 17.84
N LYS A 317 -15.49 15.38 17.60
CA LYS A 317 -15.70 16.11 16.35
C LYS A 317 -15.04 15.40 15.18
N TYR A 318 -13.88 14.79 15.40
CA TYR A 318 -13.18 13.99 14.41
C TYR A 318 -14.02 12.77 14.03
N ARG A 319 -14.52 11.99 14.99
CA ARG A 319 -15.46 10.87 14.76
C ARG A 319 -16.75 11.32 14.07
N ALA A 320 -17.36 12.41 14.53
CA ALA A 320 -18.59 12.92 13.92
C ALA A 320 -18.36 13.42 12.49
N ALA A 321 -17.25 14.12 12.24
CA ALA A 321 -16.88 14.60 10.91
C ALA A 321 -16.58 13.45 9.95
N THR A 322 -15.90 12.41 10.44
CA THR A 322 -15.61 11.19 9.67
C THR A 322 -16.89 10.39 9.38
N ILE A 323 -17.80 10.20 10.35
CA ILE A 323 -19.12 9.56 10.14
C ILE A 323 -20.02 10.40 9.22
N ARG A 324 -20.05 11.73 9.39
CA ARG A 324 -20.84 12.62 8.52
C ARG A 324 -20.32 12.56 7.09
N ALA A 325 -19.00 12.59 6.90
CA ALA A 325 -18.38 12.41 5.61
C ALA A 325 -18.70 11.06 4.98
N ALA A 326 -18.66 9.98 5.78
CA ALA A 326 -19.07 8.63 5.37
C ALA A 326 -20.54 8.54 4.95
N ARG A 327 -21.45 9.25 5.64
CA ARG A 327 -22.88 9.29 5.31
C ARG A 327 -23.18 10.14 4.07
N GLN A 328 -22.53 11.31 3.94
CA GLN A 328 -22.65 12.18 2.77
C GLN A 328 -22.12 11.50 1.51
N ALA A 329 -21.05 10.73 1.64
CA ALA A 329 -20.56 9.83 0.60
C ALA A 329 -21.61 8.83 0.10
N ALA A 330 -22.23 8.12 1.04
CA ALA A 330 -23.22 7.07 0.74
C ALA A 330 -24.51 7.66 0.14
N SER A 331 -24.92 8.85 0.58
CA SER A 331 -26.09 9.56 0.01
C SER A 331 -25.85 10.00 -1.44
N ALA A 332 -24.67 10.54 -1.75
CA ALA A 332 -24.30 10.97 -3.10
C ALA A 332 -24.16 9.80 -4.11
N GLN A 333 -23.99 8.57 -3.61
CA GLN A 333 -23.96 7.35 -4.43
C GLN A 333 -25.38 6.84 -4.78
N LYS A 334 -26.37 7.03 -3.90
CA LYS A 334 -27.77 6.62 -4.14
C LYS A 334 -28.47 7.43 -5.24
N GLU A 335 -28.13 8.71 -5.40
CA GLU A 335 -28.72 9.59 -6.43
C GLU A 335 -28.15 9.35 -7.85
N LYS A 336 -27.01 8.65 -7.99
CA LYS A 336 -26.36 8.36 -9.29
C LYS A 336 -26.68 6.97 -9.87
N ALA A 337 -27.49 6.15 -9.22
CA ALA A 337 -27.91 4.85 -9.77
C ALA A 337 -28.95 5.05 -10.89
N PRO A 338 -28.81 4.43 -12.08
CA PRO A 338 -29.79 4.61 -13.16
C PRO A 338 -31.15 4.04 -12.74
N ARG A 339 -32.22 4.82 -12.93
CA ARG A 339 -33.61 4.32 -12.82
C ARG A 339 -33.76 3.16 -13.80
N LYS A 340 -34.01 1.95 -13.29
CA LYS A 340 -34.32 0.77 -14.12
C LYS A 340 -35.46 1.12 -15.08
N THR A 341 -35.15 1.29 -16.36
CA THR A 341 -36.15 1.29 -17.42
C THR A 341 -36.57 -0.16 -17.67
N GLY A 342 -37.84 -0.46 -17.45
CA GLY A 342 -38.40 -1.79 -17.71
C GLY A 342 -38.37 -2.10 -19.21
N GLY A 343 -37.42 -2.93 -19.63
CA GLY A 343 -37.35 -3.47 -20.99
C GLY A 343 -37.68 -4.96 -20.98
N LYS A 344 -38.75 -5.34 -21.71
CA LYS A 344 -39.17 -6.72 -21.95
C LYS A 344 -38.02 -7.58 -22.50
N THR A 345 -37.83 -8.76 -21.92
CA THR A 345 -36.95 -9.83 -22.40
C THR A 345 -37.41 -10.32 -23.79
N PRO A 346 -36.53 -10.41 -24.81
CA PRO A 346 -36.88 -11.09 -26.05
C PRO A 346 -36.69 -12.60 -25.91
N ALA A 347 -37.62 -13.36 -26.50
CA ALA A 347 -37.61 -14.82 -26.52
C ALA A 347 -36.48 -15.40 -27.41
N PRO A 348 -35.98 -16.62 -27.12
CA PRO A 348 -34.88 -17.22 -27.88
C PRO A 348 -35.32 -17.69 -29.28
N PRO A 349 -34.41 -17.71 -30.28
CA PRO A 349 -34.75 -18.03 -31.66
C PRO A 349 -34.95 -19.54 -31.86
N SER A 350 -36.01 -19.89 -32.60
CA SER A 350 -36.29 -21.26 -33.05
C SER A 350 -35.37 -21.66 -34.21
N LEU A 351 -34.70 -22.81 -34.07
CA LEU A 351 -34.02 -23.52 -35.14
C LEU A 351 -34.98 -23.84 -36.29
N ARG A 352 -34.58 -23.55 -37.54
CA ARG A 352 -35.07 -24.23 -38.73
C ARG A 352 -33.90 -24.79 -39.51
N ALA A 353 -33.99 -26.09 -39.78
CA ALA A 353 -33.19 -26.83 -40.73
C ALA A 353 -33.51 -26.39 -42.16
N VAL A 354 -32.48 -26.18 -42.99
CA VAL A 354 -32.19 -26.92 -44.24
C VAL A 354 -30.69 -26.82 -44.46
#